data_AF-A0AA88UDI3-F1
#
_entry.id   AF-A0AA88UDI3-F1
#
_cell.length_a   1.000
_cell.length_b   1.000
_cell.length_c   1.000
_cell.angle_alpha   90.00
_cell.angle_beta   90.00
_cell.angle_gamma   90.00
#
_symmetry.space_group_name_H-M   'P 1'
#
loop_
_entity.id
_entity.type
_entity.pdbx_description
1 polymer ?
#
loop_
_entity_poly.entity_id
_entity_poly.type
_entity_poly.pdbx_seq_one_letter_code
_entity_poly.pdbx_strand_id
1 'polypeptide(L)'
;MPMIPEITVGSCDKPMPIVGMGTSPYPPVDLETAKSAILEAIKVGYRHFDTAFAYNTEEHLAAAIPEALRLGLINSRDELFITTKLFGIFAIRDQVLPAIKMSLECLGGGRRRICGTSLAGASQAVKKAAKETRVKDQKALSLIQLGVDDNIFEKIAQATTAKRAWDTLENIFKGIDKVKKVRLQSLRGEFESLQMKDSETIFDYISRVLSVVNQLERNGDEMVDSRVVEKILRSLDPKFDHVVVAIEESNDTETMTVDELSGKLQVHKDKIKRRNK
;
A
#
# COMPACT_ATOMS: atom_id res chain seq x y z
N MET A 1 39.02 31.40 11.26
CA MET A 1 37.82 30.58 11.51
C MET A 1 38.24 29.28 12.18
N PRO A 2 37.43 28.69 13.06
CA PRO A 2 37.75 27.41 13.67
C PRO A 2 37.89 26.34 12.58
N MET A 3 39.01 25.63 12.58
CA MET A 3 39.29 24.53 11.64
C MET A 3 38.67 23.26 12.22
N ILE A 4 37.78 22.61 11.45
CA ILE A 4 37.21 21.31 11.84
C ILE A 4 38.34 20.26 11.75
N PRO A 5 38.60 19.47 12.79
CA PRO A 5 39.61 18.42 12.73
C PRO A 5 39.31 17.38 11.65
N GLU A 6 40.34 16.73 11.16
CA GLU A 6 40.21 15.71 10.12
C GLU A 6 40.80 14.38 10.57
N ILE A 7 40.28 13.28 10.03
CA ILE A 7 40.75 11.93 10.29
C ILE A 7 40.99 11.20 8.97
N THR A 8 42.06 10.41 8.91
CA THR A 8 42.31 9.52 7.77
C THR A 8 41.52 8.23 7.96
N VAL A 9 40.69 7.86 6.98
CA VAL A 9 39.83 6.67 7.03
C VAL A 9 40.30 5.65 6.02
N GLY A 10 40.76 4.49 6.51
CA GLY A 10 41.17 3.37 5.66
C GLY A 10 42.33 3.71 4.71
N SER A 11 42.22 3.27 3.45
CA SER A 11 43.21 3.52 2.39
C SER A 11 42.90 4.77 1.54
N CYS A 12 42.04 5.68 2.02
CA CYS A 12 41.72 6.90 1.28
C CYS A 12 42.85 7.93 1.50
N ASP A 13 43.45 8.42 0.41
CA ASP A 13 44.52 9.42 0.43
C ASP A 13 44.05 10.81 0.90
N LYS A 14 42.73 11.01 1.05
CA LYS A 14 42.13 12.29 1.43
C LYS A 14 41.55 12.22 2.84
N PRO A 15 42.00 13.08 3.77
CA PRO A 15 41.47 13.13 5.12
C PRO A 15 40.00 13.58 5.12
N MET A 16 39.21 13.03 6.03
CA MET A 16 37.79 13.31 6.17
C MET A 16 37.55 14.25 7.36
N PRO A 17 36.88 15.40 7.18
CA PRO A 17 36.45 16.24 8.29
C PRO A 17 35.52 15.50 9.25
N ILE A 18 35.79 15.56 10.55
CA ILE A 18 35.06 14.78 11.57
C ILE A 18 33.61 15.26 11.79
N VAL A 19 33.31 16.50 11.38
CA VAL A 19 31.95 17.05 11.43
C VAL A 19 31.41 17.17 10.00
N GLY A 20 30.33 16.43 9.72
CA GLY A 20 29.61 16.48 8.46
C GLY A 20 28.25 17.15 8.59
N MET A 21 27.84 17.92 7.58
CA MET A 21 26.48 18.46 7.47
C MET A 21 25.58 17.52 6.67
N GLY A 22 24.50 17.04 7.28
CA GLY A 22 23.47 16.28 6.58
C GLY A 22 22.59 17.17 5.70
N THR A 23 22.23 16.69 4.50
CA THR A 23 21.43 17.45 3.53
C THR A 23 20.02 16.87 3.31
N SER A 24 19.45 16.16 4.28
CA SER A 24 18.09 15.62 4.18
C SER A 24 17.08 16.53 4.90
N PRO A 25 16.42 17.48 4.21
CA PRO A 25 15.45 18.35 4.84
C PRO A 25 14.15 17.60 5.16
N TYR A 26 13.57 17.87 6.34
CA TYR A 26 12.21 17.48 6.67
C TYR A 26 11.49 18.65 7.38
N PRO A 27 10.39 19.18 6.82
CA PRO A 27 9.80 18.85 5.52
C PRO A 27 10.72 19.19 4.33
N PRO A 28 10.46 18.68 3.11
CA PRO A 28 11.23 19.05 1.92
C PRO A 28 11.23 20.57 1.70
N VAL A 29 12.38 21.12 1.33
CA VAL A 29 12.55 22.55 1.03
C VAL A 29 12.87 22.75 -0.45
N ASP A 30 12.68 23.97 -0.94
CA ASP A 30 13.03 24.33 -2.32
C ASP A 30 14.55 24.45 -2.51
N LEU A 31 14.94 24.51 -3.78
CA LEU A 31 16.33 24.55 -4.22
C LEU A 31 17.14 25.68 -3.59
N GLU A 32 16.60 26.89 -3.57
CA GLU A 32 17.33 28.07 -3.11
C GLU A 32 17.49 28.07 -1.59
N THR A 33 16.47 27.63 -0.85
CA THR A 33 16.55 27.49 0.61
C THR A 33 17.64 26.49 1.00
N ALA A 34 17.67 25.29 0.42
CA ALA A 34 18.68 24.29 0.74
C ALA A 34 20.09 24.70 0.25
N LYS A 35 20.19 25.34 -0.92
CA LYS A 35 21.46 25.90 -1.43
C LYS A 35 22.00 26.99 -0.50
N SER A 36 21.15 27.89 -0.01
CA SER A 36 21.53 28.94 0.95
C SER A 36 22.09 28.35 2.25
N ALA A 37 21.42 27.31 2.79
CA ALA A 37 21.90 26.61 3.99
C ALA A 37 23.28 25.95 3.77
N ILE A 38 23.51 25.35 2.59
CA ILE A 38 24.81 24.77 2.23
C ILE A 38 25.89 25.87 2.15
N LEU A 39 25.60 27.01 1.53
CA LEU A 39 26.55 28.13 1.42
C LEU A 39 26.93 28.70 2.79
N GLU A 40 25.96 28.91 3.67
CA GLU A 40 26.24 29.36 5.05
C GLU A 40 27.03 28.30 5.83
N ALA A 41 26.79 27.01 5.62
CA ALA A 41 27.59 25.95 6.21
C ALA A 41 29.06 26.01 5.75
N ILE A 42 29.30 26.18 4.44
CA ILE A 42 30.67 26.33 3.91
C ILE A 42 31.35 27.55 4.54
N LYS A 43 30.61 28.66 4.65
CA LYS A 43 31.08 29.94 5.22
C LYS A 43 31.45 29.83 6.69
N VAL A 44 30.74 29.04 7.49
CA VAL A 44 31.09 28.81 8.91
C VAL A 44 32.16 27.72 9.11
N GLY A 45 32.63 27.09 8.02
CA GLY A 45 33.79 26.20 8.03
C GLY A 45 33.51 24.73 7.72
N TYR A 46 32.26 24.34 7.42
CA TYR A 46 31.98 22.95 7.01
C TYR A 46 32.70 22.62 5.71
N ARG A 47 33.30 21.43 5.68
CA ARG A 47 33.95 20.86 4.50
C ARG A 47 33.44 19.46 4.17
N HIS A 48 32.72 18.80 5.09
CA HIS A 48 32.09 17.51 4.85
C HIS A 48 30.56 17.67 4.72
N PHE A 49 30.00 17.19 3.60
CA PHE A 49 28.57 17.14 3.33
C PHE A 49 28.10 15.71 3.11
N ASP A 50 27.06 15.31 3.84
CA ASP A 50 26.41 14.02 3.75
C ASP A 50 25.09 14.16 3.00
N THR A 51 25.00 13.51 1.83
CA THR A 51 23.80 13.44 1.00
C THR A 51 23.47 11.98 0.67
N ALA A 52 22.43 11.76 -0.12
CA ALA A 52 22.06 10.45 -0.65
C ALA A 52 21.17 10.61 -1.87
N PHE A 53 21.20 9.61 -2.76
CA PHE A 53 20.28 9.53 -3.90
C PHE A 53 18.81 9.71 -3.48
N ALA A 54 18.42 9.13 -2.34
CA ALA A 54 17.05 9.19 -1.85
C ALA A 54 16.61 10.59 -1.36
N TYR A 55 17.55 11.46 -0.98
CA TYR A 55 17.24 12.78 -0.44
C TYR A 55 16.87 13.78 -1.53
N ASN A 56 17.23 13.49 -2.78
CA ASN A 56 17.10 14.41 -3.91
C ASN A 56 17.82 15.77 -3.67
N THR A 57 18.86 15.78 -2.84
CA THR A 57 19.64 16.99 -2.50
C THR A 57 21.04 17.05 -3.12
N GLU A 58 21.40 16.05 -3.93
CA GLU A 58 22.64 16.06 -4.73
C GLU A 58 22.68 17.27 -5.68
N GLU A 59 21.54 17.62 -6.30
CA GLU A 59 21.42 18.78 -7.19
C GLU A 59 21.61 20.12 -6.46
N HIS A 60 21.25 20.18 -5.18
CA HIS A 60 21.36 21.38 -4.36
C HIS A 60 22.83 21.65 -4.03
N LEU A 61 23.57 20.60 -3.66
CA LEU A 61 25.03 20.65 -3.52
C LEU A 61 25.71 21.03 -4.83
N ALA A 62 25.29 20.45 -5.95
CA ALA A 62 25.83 20.75 -7.28
C ALA A 62 25.63 22.22 -7.66
N ALA A 63 24.52 22.84 -7.26
CA ALA A 63 24.24 24.26 -7.47
C ALA A 63 25.01 25.17 -6.50
N ALA A 64 25.26 24.73 -5.26
CA ALA A 64 25.96 25.51 -4.25
C ALA A 64 27.48 25.60 -4.50
N ILE A 65 28.10 24.54 -5.00
CA ILE A 65 29.56 24.46 -5.18
C ILE A 65 30.13 25.57 -6.09
N PRO A 66 29.62 25.80 -7.32
CA PRO A 66 30.12 26.88 -8.17
C PRO A 66 29.93 28.26 -7.54
N GLU A 67 28.85 28.45 -6.80
CA GLU A 67 28.56 29.71 -6.11
C GLU A 67 29.51 29.93 -4.92
N ALA A 68 29.84 28.88 -4.17
CA ALA A 68 30.83 28.93 -3.09
C ALA A 68 32.23 29.30 -3.62
N LEU A 69 32.61 28.76 -4.79
CA LEU A 69 33.85 29.14 -5.49
C LEU A 69 33.81 30.62 -5.94
N ARG A 70 32.70 31.05 -6.53
CA ARG A 70 32.51 32.43 -7.01
C ARG A 70 32.56 33.45 -5.86
N LEU A 71 32.01 33.09 -4.70
CA LEU A 71 32.00 33.91 -3.49
C LEU A 71 33.31 33.82 -2.69
N GLY A 72 34.27 32.98 -3.11
CA GLY A 72 35.55 32.81 -2.42
C GLY A 72 35.42 32.10 -1.06
N LEU A 73 34.34 31.35 -0.82
CA LEU A 73 34.14 30.58 0.41
C LEU A 73 35.03 29.32 0.44
N ILE A 74 35.41 28.84 -0.74
CA ILE A 74 36.39 27.78 -1.01
C ILE A 74 37.23 28.18 -2.23
N ASN A 75 38.48 27.75 -2.28
CA ASN A 75 39.37 27.99 -3.42
C ASN A 75 39.30 26.87 -4.46
N SER A 76 39.01 25.65 -4.01
CA SER A 76 38.85 24.47 -4.89
C SER A 76 37.71 23.58 -4.41
N ARG A 77 37.10 22.85 -5.36
CA ARG A 77 36.19 21.74 -5.06
C ARG A 77 36.86 20.65 -4.23
N ASP A 78 38.18 20.56 -4.29
CA ASP A 78 38.97 19.61 -3.50
C ASP A 78 38.98 19.94 -2.01
N GLU A 79 38.56 21.12 -1.58
CA GLU A 79 38.35 21.40 -0.15
C GLU A 79 37.13 20.66 0.41
N LEU A 80 36.22 20.17 -0.45
CA LEU A 80 34.99 19.52 -0.02
C LEU A 80 35.10 17.99 -0.04
N PHE A 81 34.70 17.38 1.07
CA PHE A 81 34.41 15.96 1.22
C PHE A 81 32.90 15.74 1.07
N ILE A 82 32.46 15.03 0.04
CA ILE A 82 31.02 14.78 -0.19
C ILE A 82 30.76 13.28 -0.14
N THR A 83 29.91 12.88 0.79
CA THR A 83 29.43 11.51 0.95
C THR A 83 28.05 11.40 0.31
N THR A 84 27.86 10.45 -0.60
CA THR A 84 26.53 10.05 -1.09
C THR A 84 26.30 8.57 -0.85
N LYS A 85 25.03 8.15 -0.82
CA LYS A 85 24.62 6.79 -0.49
C LYS A 85 23.88 6.18 -1.67
N LEU A 86 24.28 4.95 -2.02
CA LEU A 86 23.56 4.12 -2.97
C LEU A 86 22.18 3.78 -2.38
N PHE A 87 21.12 4.06 -3.13
CA PHE A 87 19.78 3.66 -2.71
C PHE A 87 19.57 2.16 -2.95
N GLY A 88 18.86 1.48 -2.04
CA GLY A 88 18.73 0.01 -2.04
C GLY A 88 18.22 -0.60 -3.35
N ILE A 89 17.48 0.18 -4.16
CA ILE A 89 16.99 -0.22 -5.49
C ILE A 89 18.10 -0.53 -6.50
N PHE A 90 19.33 -0.07 -6.22
CA PHE A 90 20.51 -0.26 -7.04
C PHE A 90 21.52 -1.22 -6.43
N ALA A 91 21.19 -1.91 -5.33
CA ALA A 91 22.09 -2.84 -4.65
C ALA A 91 22.36 -4.13 -5.45
N ILE A 92 21.64 -4.37 -6.55
CA ILE A 92 21.92 -5.45 -7.49
C ILE A 92 23.21 -5.14 -8.23
N ARG A 93 24.13 -6.12 -8.31
CA ARG A 93 25.50 -6.00 -8.86
C ARG A 93 25.61 -5.12 -10.10
N ASP A 94 24.75 -5.34 -11.10
CA ASP A 94 24.83 -4.65 -12.39
C ASP A 94 24.23 -3.23 -12.38
N GLN A 95 23.51 -2.86 -11.32
CA GLN A 95 22.89 -1.54 -11.14
C GLN A 95 23.71 -0.60 -10.26
N VAL A 96 24.68 -1.10 -9.49
CA VAL A 96 25.56 -0.30 -8.62
C VAL A 96 26.33 0.74 -9.43
N LEU A 97 27.07 0.31 -10.47
CA LEU A 97 27.89 1.22 -11.28
C LEU A 97 27.06 2.28 -12.03
N PRO A 98 25.94 1.95 -12.70
CA PRO A 98 25.04 2.95 -13.27
C PRO A 98 24.55 3.98 -12.26
N ALA A 99 24.16 3.55 -11.06
CA ALA A 99 23.65 4.45 -10.03
C ALA A 99 24.72 5.41 -9.50
N ILE A 100 25.94 4.91 -9.26
CA ILE A 100 27.08 5.75 -8.89
C ILE A 100 27.36 6.80 -9.97
N LYS A 101 27.34 6.41 -11.25
CA LYS A 101 27.53 7.36 -12.37
C LYS A 101 26.45 8.42 -12.40
N MET A 102 25.19 8.07 -12.13
CA MET A 102 24.08 9.02 -12.08
C MET A 102 24.29 10.07 -10.97
N SER A 103 24.66 9.65 -9.76
CA SER A 103 24.98 10.59 -8.67
C SER A 103 26.19 11.47 -9.00
N LEU A 104 27.23 10.92 -9.63
CA LEU A 104 28.40 11.70 -10.07
C LEU A 104 28.05 12.74 -11.14
N GLU A 105 27.19 12.40 -12.10
CA GLU A 105 26.68 13.33 -13.10
C GLU A 105 25.89 14.48 -12.43
N CYS A 106 25.05 14.15 -11.44
CA CYS A 106 24.27 15.13 -10.69
C CYS A 106 25.17 16.09 -9.90
N LEU A 107 26.19 15.57 -9.22
CA LEU A 107 27.17 16.34 -8.44
C LEU A 107 28.21 17.10 -9.29
N GLY A 108 28.14 16.99 -10.63
CA GLY A 108 29.02 17.70 -11.56
C GLY A 108 30.42 17.09 -11.73
N GLY A 109 30.65 15.85 -11.30
CA GLY A 109 31.95 15.17 -11.27
C GLY A 109 32.45 14.60 -12.60
N GLY A 110 31.76 14.82 -13.72
CA GLY A 110 32.17 14.35 -15.04
C GLY A 110 32.75 15.47 -15.90
N ARG A 111 33.94 15.27 -16.49
CA ARG A 111 34.48 16.11 -17.58
C ARG A 111 33.36 16.42 -18.57
N ARG A 112 32.97 17.70 -18.65
CA ARG A 112 32.02 18.22 -19.63
C ARG A 112 32.52 17.86 -21.03
N ARG A 113 31.94 16.82 -21.64
CA ARG A 113 32.02 16.63 -23.09
C ARG A 113 30.87 17.41 -23.70
N ILE A 114 31.16 18.67 -24.03
CA ILE A 114 30.35 19.45 -24.96
C ILE A 114 30.33 18.64 -26.26
N CYS A 115 29.15 18.20 -26.72
CA CYS A 115 28.96 17.79 -28.10
C CYS A 115 27.89 18.68 -28.69
N GLY A 116 28.30 19.54 -29.63
CA GLY A 116 27.41 20.35 -30.43
C GLY A 116 26.72 19.54 -31.53
N THR A 117 25.75 20.22 -32.13
CA THR A 117 25.13 20.01 -33.45
C THR A 117 24.12 18.88 -33.64
N SER A 118 22.87 19.34 -33.85
CA SER A 118 21.99 19.01 -34.98
C SER A 118 21.28 17.64 -35.01
N LEU A 119 19.94 17.68 -35.16
CA LEU A 119 19.02 16.63 -35.65
C LEU A 119 18.48 15.52 -34.69
N ALA A 120 18.45 15.69 -33.36
CA ALA A 120 17.94 14.64 -32.44
C ALA A 120 16.87 15.07 -31.41
N GLY A 121 16.19 16.21 -31.62
CA GLY A 121 15.28 16.83 -30.63
C GLY A 121 14.13 15.95 -30.15
N ALA A 122 13.59 15.05 -30.97
CA ALA A 122 12.50 14.15 -30.59
C ALA A 122 12.96 12.88 -29.82
N SER A 123 14.23 12.48 -29.92
CA SER A 123 14.74 11.23 -29.33
C SER A 123 15.20 11.39 -27.87
N GLN A 124 15.71 12.56 -27.49
CA GLN A 124 16.32 12.75 -26.17
C GLN A 124 15.29 13.01 -25.07
N ALA A 125 14.20 13.73 -25.39
CA ALA A 125 13.08 13.94 -24.48
C ALA A 125 12.34 12.61 -24.17
N VAL A 126 12.12 11.78 -25.20
CA VAL A 126 11.50 10.46 -25.05
C VAL A 126 12.39 9.50 -24.23
N LYS A 127 13.71 9.51 -24.46
CA LYS A 127 14.66 8.72 -23.66
C LYS A 127 14.73 9.18 -22.20
N LYS A 128 14.66 10.50 -21.96
CA LYS A 128 14.62 11.07 -20.61
C LYS A 128 13.33 10.67 -19.89
N ALA A 129 12.18 10.84 -20.54
CA ALA A 129 10.89 10.43 -19.99
C ALA A 129 10.81 8.91 -19.73
N ALA A 130 11.34 8.08 -20.62
CA ALA A 130 11.40 6.63 -20.43
C ALA A 130 12.29 6.24 -19.22
N LYS A 131 13.42 6.93 -19.04
CA LYS A 131 14.30 6.74 -17.88
C LYS A 131 13.60 7.15 -16.58
N GLU A 132 12.91 8.29 -16.58
CA GLU A 132 12.13 8.76 -15.43
C GLU A 132 10.99 7.80 -15.06
N THR A 133 10.25 7.30 -16.05
CA THR A 133 9.20 6.30 -15.82
C THR A 133 9.77 4.99 -15.25
N ARG A 134 10.93 4.54 -15.74
CA ARG A 134 11.60 3.34 -15.20
C ARG A 134 12.06 3.54 -13.76
N VAL A 135 12.57 4.72 -13.42
CA VAL A 135 12.96 5.06 -12.04
C VAL A 135 11.73 5.08 -11.12
N LYS A 136 10.61 5.65 -11.59
CA LYS A 136 9.34 5.67 -10.85
C LYS A 136 8.78 4.25 -10.64
N ASP A 137 8.81 3.40 -11.66
CA ASP A 137 8.37 2.00 -11.55
C ASP A 137 9.24 1.22 -10.56
N GLN A 138 10.57 1.36 -10.61
CA GLN A 138 11.46 0.69 -9.67
C GLN A 138 11.25 1.18 -8.22
N LYS A 139 11.00 2.48 -8.05
CA LYS A 139 10.67 3.07 -6.75
C LYS A 139 9.36 2.49 -6.20
N ALA A 140 8.33 2.41 -7.02
CA ALA A 140 7.04 1.82 -6.63
C ALA A 140 7.18 0.33 -6.29
N LEU A 141 7.93 -0.45 -7.08
CA LEU A 141 8.18 -1.87 -6.81
C LEU A 141 8.84 -2.08 -5.44
N SER A 142 9.84 -1.25 -5.12
CA SER A 142 10.57 -1.37 -3.85
C SER A 142 9.69 -1.01 -2.65
N LEU A 143 8.82 0.00 -2.79
CA LEU A 143 7.84 0.35 -1.75
C LEU A 143 6.84 -0.79 -1.52
N ILE A 144 6.38 -1.45 -2.58
CA ILE A 144 5.49 -2.62 -2.48
C ILE A 144 6.22 -3.76 -1.76
N GLN A 145 7.46 -4.05 -2.14
CA GLN A 145 8.27 -5.13 -1.54
C GLN A 145 8.59 -4.90 -0.06
N LEU A 146 8.82 -3.64 0.36
CA LEU A 146 9.06 -3.28 1.76
C LEU A 146 7.79 -3.22 2.61
N GLY A 147 6.61 -3.09 1.98
CA GLY A 147 5.32 -2.96 2.66
C GLY A 147 4.62 -4.27 2.98
N VAL A 148 5.19 -5.42 2.60
CA VAL A 148 4.60 -6.74 2.79
C VAL A 148 5.44 -7.59 3.75
N ASP A 149 4.81 -8.56 4.41
CA ASP A 149 5.52 -9.54 5.25
C ASP A 149 6.34 -10.54 4.41
N ASP A 150 7.24 -11.29 5.06
CA ASP A 150 8.17 -12.21 4.40
C ASP A 150 7.50 -13.27 3.52
N ASN A 151 6.34 -13.80 3.95
CA ASN A 151 5.60 -14.82 3.19
C ASN A 151 4.96 -14.23 1.92
N ILE A 152 4.45 -13.01 2.01
CA ILE A 152 3.91 -12.30 0.84
C ILE A 152 5.05 -11.79 -0.06
N PHE A 153 6.18 -11.38 0.51
CA PHE A 153 7.38 -10.95 -0.21
C PHE A 153 7.91 -12.07 -1.13
N GLU A 154 8.03 -13.30 -0.65
CA GLU A 154 8.49 -14.44 -1.47
C GLU A 154 7.68 -14.60 -2.76
N LYS A 155 6.37 -14.33 -2.69
CA LYS A 155 5.45 -14.44 -3.84
C LYS A 155 5.64 -13.33 -4.88
N ILE A 156 6.15 -12.17 -4.48
CA ILE A 156 6.41 -11.03 -5.37
C ILE A 156 7.90 -10.77 -5.64
N ALA A 157 8.80 -11.56 -5.05
CA ALA A 157 10.25 -11.37 -5.14
C ALA A 157 10.77 -11.39 -6.59
N GLN A 158 10.13 -12.17 -7.47
CA GLN A 158 10.49 -12.26 -8.90
C GLN A 158 9.83 -11.18 -9.78
N ALA A 159 9.02 -10.29 -9.22
CA ALA A 159 8.40 -9.23 -9.99
C ALA A 159 9.45 -8.22 -10.46
N THR A 160 9.49 -7.98 -11.77
CA THR A 160 10.44 -7.04 -12.40
C THR A 160 9.88 -5.63 -12.57
N THR A 161 8.59 -5.44 -12.31
CA THR A 161 7.90 -4.14 -12.39
C THR A 161 6.92 -3.99 -11.23
N ALA A 162 6.64 -2.74 -10.84
CA ALA A 162 5.68 -2.46 -9.78
C ALA A 162 4.30 -3.01 -10.12
N LYS A 163 3.91 -2.88 -11.39
CA LYS A 163 2.63 -3.41 -11.89
C LYS A 163 2.53 -4.93 -11.73
N ARG A 164 3.60 -5.69 -12.04
CA ARG A 164 3.57 -7.15 -11.89
C ARG A 164 3.48 -7.58 -10.43
N ALA A 165 4.20 -6.89 -9.54
CA ALA A 165 4.09 -7.12 -8.10
C ALA A 165 2.65 -6.84 -7.62
N TRP A 166 2.09 -5.70 -8.01
CA TRP A 166 0.72 -5.31 -7.68
C TRP A 166 -0.32 -6.30 -8.21
N ASP A 167 -0.25 -6.69 -9.48
CA ASP A 167 -1.19 -7.65 -10.08
C ASP A 167 -1.09 -9.03 -9.38
N THR A 168 0.09 -9.40 -8.86
CA THR A 168 0.29 -10.63 -8.07
C THR A 168 -0.35 -10.52 -6.69
N LEU A 169 -0.12 -9.41 -5.97
CA LEU A 169 -0.79 -9.13 -4.70
C LEU A 169 -2.30 -9.08 -4.88
N GLU A 170 -2.76 -8.40 -5.92
CA GLU A 170 -4.15 -8.33 -6.29
C GLU A 170 -4.72 -9.74 -6.52
N ASN A 171 -4.03 -10.64 -7.19
CA ASN A 171 -4.50 -12.02 -7.34
C ASN A 171 -4.47 -12.83 -6.03
N ILE A 172 -3.49 -12.62 -5.16
CA ILE A 172 -3.42 -13.29 -3.84
C ILE A 172 -4.58 -12.84 -2.95
N PHE A 173 -4.82 -11.54 -2.88
CA PHE A 173 -5.81 -10.94 -1.98
C PHE A 173 -7.22 -10.88 -2.60
N LYS A 174 -7.37 -10.62 -3.90
CA LYS A 174 -8.66 -10.84 -4.61
C LYS A 174 -8.96 -12.33 -4.80
N GLY A 175 -7.98 -13.23 -4.69
CA GLY A 175 -8.21 -14.67 -4.60
C GLY A 175 -9.07 -15.00 -3.38
N ILE A 176 -8.88 -14.29 -2.27
CA ILE A 176 -9.77 -14.34 -1.11
C ILE A 176 -11.16 -13.82 -1.47
N ASP A 177 -11.29 -12.76 -2.29
CA ASP A 177 -12.60 -12.28 -2.76
C ASP A 177 -13.29 -13.27 -3.72
N LYS A 178 -12.55 -13.96 -4.59
CA LYS A 178 -13.09 -15.03 -5.44
C LYS A 178 -13.54 -16.22 -4.60
N VAL A 179 -12.75 -16.63 -3.61
CA VAL A 179 -13.12 -17.69 -2.66
C VAL A 179 -14.34 -17.27 -1.84
N LYS A 180 -14.40 -16.03 -1.34
CA LYS A 180 -15.57 -15.44 -0.67
C LYS A 180 -16.77 -15.45 -1.62
N LYS A 181 -16.62 -15.06 -2.88
CA LYS A 181 -17.70 -15.10 -3.89
C LYS A 181 -18.21 -16.51 -4.17
N VAL A 182 -17.32 -17.49 -4.34
CA VAL A 182 -17.72 -18.89 -4.54
C VAL A 182 -18.45 -19.41 -3.31
N ARG A 183 -17.92 -19.15 -2.11
CA ARG A 183 -18.54 -19.54 -0.84
C ARG A 183 -19.90 -18.85 -0.63
N LEU A 184 -20.00 -17.58 -1.01
CA LEU A 184 -21.22 -16.79 -0.94
C LEU A 184 -22.27 -17.30 -1.93
N GLN A 185 -21.87 -17.73 -3.12
CA GLN A 185 -22.78 -18.42 -4.06
C GLN A 185 -23.27 -19.76 -3.50
N SER A 186 -22.40 -20.57 -2.89
CA SER A 186 -22.80 -21.81 -2.23
C SER A 186 -23.76 -21.56 -1.06
N LEU A 187 -23.48 -20.56 -0.21
CA LEU A 187 -24.33 -20.18 0.92
C LEU A 187 -25.68 -19.62 0.47
N ARG A 188 -25.72 -18.85 -0.62
CA ARG A 188 -26.98 -18.39 -1.24
C ARG A 188 -27.81 -19.57 -1.72
N GLY A 189 -27.18 -20.53 -2.40
CA GLY A 189 -27.85 -21.77 -2.80
C GLY A 189 -28.38 -22.58 -1.60
N GLU A 190 -27.57 -22.69 -0.54
CA GLU A 190 -27.98 -23.33 0.71
C GLU A 190 -29.20 -22.62 1.31
N PHE A 191 -29.15 -21.29 1.47
CA PHE A 191 -30.25 -20.48 1.99
C PHE A 191 -31.53 -20.65 1.19
N GLU A 192 -31.47 -20.59 -0.15
CA GLU A 192 -32.66 -20.79 -0.99
C GLU A 192 -33.20 -22.22 -0.90
N SER A 193 -32.34 -23.23 -0.71
CA SER A 193 -32.73 -24.63 -0.54
C SER A 193 -33.21 -25.01 0.87
N LEU A 194 -33.05 -24.13 1.88
CA LEU A 194 -33.48 -24.42 3.25
C LEU A 194 -34.98 -24.69 3.31
N GLN A 195 -35.31 -25.78 3.97
CA GLN A 195 -36.65 -26.25 4.29
C GLN A 195 -36.65 -26.86 5.69
N MET A 196 -37.77 -26.73 6.38
CA MET A 196 -37.98 -27.38 7.67
C MET A 196 -38.09 -28.90 7.48
N LYS A 197 -37.39 -29.66 8.31
CA LYS A 197 -37.43 -31.12 8.35
C LYS A 197 -38.52 -31.60 9.31
N ASP A 198 -39.11 -32.76 9.01
CA ASP A 198 -40.15 -33.35 9.86
C ASP A 198 -39.67 -33.63 11.31
N SER A 199 -38.37 -33.91 11.47
CA SER A 199 -37.75 -34.31 12.74
C SER A 199 -37.27 -33.13 13.59
N GLU A 200 -37.28 -31.90 13.08
CA GLU A 200 -36.77 -30.74 13.81
C GLU A 200 -37.89 -29.85 14.37
N THR A 201 -37.59 -29.09 15.44
CA THR A 201 -38.54 -28.12 15.96
C THR A 201 -38.45 -26.80 15.20
N ILE A 202 -39.48 -25.94 15.29
CA ILE A 202 -39.46 -24.59 14.72
C ILE A 202 -38.22 -23.81 15.18
N PHE A 203 -37.86 -23.93 16.46
CA PHE A 203 -36.69 -23.23 17.01
C PHE A 203 -35.37 -23.74 16.43
N ASP A 204 -35.23 -25.07 16.28
CA ASP A 204 -34.06 -25.67 15.63
C ASP A 204 -33.95 -25.19 14.18
N TYR A 205 -35.09 -25.13 13.48
CA TYR A 205 -35.14 -24.63 12.11
C TYR A 205 -34.70 -23.17 12.01
N ILE A 206 -35.29 -22.28 12.81
CA ILE A 206 -34.93 -20.85 12.84
C ILE A 206 -33.44 -20.66 13.16
N SER A 207 -32.91 -21.41 14.13
CA SER A 207 -31.48 -21.38 14.48
C SER A 207 -30.59 -21.77 13.29
N ARG A 208 -31.03 -22.75 12.50
CA ARG A 208 -30.35 -23.21 11.28
C ARG A 208 -30.37 -22.13 10.19
N VAL A 209 -31.51 -21.48 9.98
CA VAL A 209 -31.63 -20.33 9.05
C VAL A 209 -30.69 -19.20 9.47
N LEU A 210 -30.74 -18.80 10.74
CA LEU A 210 -29.87 -17.74 11.28
C LEU A 210 -28.38 -18.10 11.16
N SER A 211 -28.00 -19.36 11.31
CA SER A 211 -26.61 -19.80 11.10
C SER A 211 -26.13 -19.54 9.66
N VAL A 212 -26.98 -19.80 8.66
CA VAL A 212 -26.66 -19.54 7.25
C VAL A 212 -26.65 -18.03 6.97
N VAL A 213 -27.60 -17.27 7.51
CA VAL A 213 -27.65 -15.79 7.40
C VAL A 213 -26.38 -15.15 7.97
N ASN A 214 -25.97 -15.53 9.18
CA ASN A 214 -24.73 -15.06 9.80
C ASN A 214 -23.49 -15.38 8.95
N GLN A 215 -23.49 -16.54 8.27
CA GLN A 215 -22.41 -16.89 7.35
C GLN A 215 -22.44 -16.04 6.08
N LEU A 216 -23.61 -15.72 5.54
CA LEU A 216 -23.77 -14.81 4.39
C LEU A 216 -23.25 -13.41 4.72
N GLU A 217 -23.64 -12.84 5.86
CA GLU A 217 -23.20 -11.51 6.32
C GLU A 217 -21.69 -11.44 6.54
N ARG A 218 -21.10 -12.45 7.18
CA ARG A 218 -19.64 -12.54 7.37
C ARG A 218 -18.87 -12.62 6.05
N ASN A 219 -19.49 -13.12 4.98
CA ASN A 219 -18.88 -13.19 3.66
C ASN A 219 -19.18 -11.95 2.80
N GLY A 220 -19.91 -10.95 3.32
CA GLY A 220 -20.18 -9.67 2.68
C GLY A 220 -21.48 -9.61 1.89
N ASP A 221 -22.46 -10.47 2.20
CA ASP A 221 -23.83 -10.33 1.70
C ASP A 221 -24.67 -9.52 2.69
N GLU A 222 -25.51 -8.60 2.20
CA GLU A 222 -26.45 -7.86 3.05
C GLU A 222 -27.77 -8.62 3.12
N MET A 223 -28.09 -9.16 4.30
CA MET A 223 -29.33 -9.89 4.54
C MET A 223 -30.31 -8.99 5.30
N VAL A 224 -31.36 -8.54 4.60
CA VAL A 224 -32.44 -7.78 5.22
C VAL A 224 -33.38 -8.73 5.96
N ASP A 225 -33.81 -8.37 7.17
CA ASP A 225 -34.69 -9.17 8.01
C ASP A 225 -35.97 -9.63 7.29
N SER A 226 -36.60 -8.76 6.49
CA SER A 226 -37.79 -9.09 5.70
C SER A 226 -37.58 -10.31 4.80
N ARG A 227 -36.42 -10.40 4.12
CA ARG A 227 -36.07 -11.55 3.28
C ARG A 227 -35.92 -12.83 4.10
N VAL A 228 -35.36 -12.72 5.31
CA VAL A 228 -35.18 -13.87 6.21
C VAL A 228 -36.51 -14.34 6.77
N VAL A 229 -37.37 -13.40 7.18
CA VAL A 229 -38.74 -13.65 7.67
C VAL A 229 -39.58 -14.35 6.61
N GLU A 230 -39.64 -13.79 5.41
CA GLU A 230 -40.38 -14.40 4.30
C GLU A 230 -39.82 -15.78 3.94
N LYS A 231 -38.49 -15.94 3.97
CA LYS A 231 -37.87 -17.23 3.73
C LYS A 231 -38.34 -18.25 4.77
N ILE A 232 -38.32 -17.92 6.06
CA ILE A 232 -38.77 -18.80 7.13
C ILE A 232 -40.24 -19.19 6.91
N LEU A 233 -41.14 -18.21 6.73
CA LEU A 233 -42.58 -18.46 6.54
C LEU A 233 -42.86 -19.39 5.34
N ARG A 234 -42.20 -19.17 4.20
CA ARG A 234 -42.37 -19.96 2.96
C ARG A 234 -41.76 -21.37 3.01
N SER A 235 -40.99 -21.69 4.04
CA SER A 235 -40.23 -22.95 4.13
C SER A 235 -40.48 -23.72 5.43
N LEU A 236 -41.47 -23.28 6.20
CA LEU A 236 -42.02 -24.06 7.29
C LEU A 236 -42.74 -25.30 6.76
N ASP A 237 -42.83 -26.31 7.62
CA ASP A 237 -43.61 -27.52 7.33
C ASP A 237 -45.10 -27.15 7.11
N PRO A 238 -45.77 -27.72 6.10
CA PRO A 238 -47.18 -27.43 5.79
C PRO A 238 -48.15 -27.56 6.97
N LYS A 239 -47.80 -28.35 8.01
CA LYS A 239 -48.59 -28.41 9.25
C LYS A 239 -48.74 -27.06 9.96
N PHE A 240 -47.90 -26.08 9.63
CA PHE A 240 -47.93 -24.72 10.17
C PHE A 240 -48.58 -23.69 9.24
N ASP A 241 -49.13 -24.08 8.08
CA ASP A 241 -49.70 -23.14 7.10
C ASP A 241 -50.76 -22.21 7.72
N HIS A 242 -51.62 -22.75 8.57
CA HIS A 242 -52.64 -21.96 9.28
C HIS A 242 -52.04 -20.88 10.20
N VAL A 243 -50.85 -21.12 10.76
CA VAL A 243 -50.10 -20.14 11.56
C VAL A 243 -49.46 -19.09 10.66
N VAL A 244 -48.91 -19.51 9.53
CA VAL A 244 -48.30 -18.62 8.52
C VAL A 244 -49.34 -17.63 8.01
N VAL A 245 -50.50 -18.11 7.54
CA VAL A 245 -51.60 -17.24 7.06
C VAL A 245 -52.03 -16.24 8.14
N ALA A 246 -52.20 -16.70 9.39
CA ALA A 246 -52.58 -15.81 10.47
C ALA A 246 -51.53 -14.72 10.76
N ILE A 247 -50.23 -15.03 10.61
CA ILE A 247 -49.14 -14.06 10.80
C ILE A 247 -49.13 -13.06 9.64
N GLU A 248 -49.25 -13.52 8.40
CA GLU A 248 -49.27 -12.70 7.19
C GLU A 248 -50.48 -11.75 7.14
N GLU A 249 -51.66 -12.20 7.61
CA GLU A 249 -52.86 -11.35 7.65
C GLU A 249 -52.82 -10.31 8.78
N SER A 250 -52.14 -10.60 9.89
CA SER A 250 -52.18 -9.75 11.10
C SER A 250 -50.96 -8.85 11.27
N ASN A 251 -49.92 -8.99 10.45
CA ASN A 251 -48.67 -8.25 10.61
C ASN A 251 -48.10 -7.79 9.27
N ASP A 252 -47.35 -6.71 9.31
CA ASP A 252 -46.53 -6.28 8.20
C ASP A 252 -45.22 -7.10 8.17
N THR A 253 -45.09 -7.97 7.19
CA THR A 253 -43.90 -8.81 7.00
C THR A 253 -42.69 -8.02 6.50
N GLU A 254 -42.87 -6.79 6.00
CA GLU A 254 -41.77 -5.95 5.52
C GLU A 254 -40.97 -5.30 6.68
N THR A 255 -41.61 -5.09 7.83
CA THR A 255 -41.00 -4.41 8.99
C THR A 255 -40.69 -5.34 10.16
N MET A 256 -41.15 -6.59 10.12
CA MET A 256 -40.96 -7.55 11.21
C MET A 256 -39.52 -8.09 11.28
N THR A 257 -38.98 -8.16 12.49
CA THR A 257 -37.66 -8.78 12.75
C THR A 257 -37.77 -10.29 12.92
N VAL A 258 -36.65 -11.00 12.76
CA VAL A 258 -36.61 -12.47 12.94
C VAL A 258 -36.95 -12.88 14.39
N ASP A 259 -36.53 -12.07 15.38
CA ASP A 259 -36.83 -12.32 16.79
C ASP A 259 -38.32 -12.17 17.10
N GLU A 260 -38.98 -11.16 16.52
CA GLU A 260 -40.43 -10.99 16.63
C GLU A 260 -41.19 -12.15 16.00
N LEU A 261 -40.77 -12.61 14.82
CA LEU A 261 -41.35 -13.78 14.15
C LEU A 261 -41.20 -15.04 15.02
N SER A 262 -40.01 -15.27 15.58
CA SER A 262 -39.72 -16.41 16.44
C SER A 262 -40.64 -16.44 17.67
N GLY A 263 -40.83 -15.29 18.31
CA GLY A 263 -41.76 -15.13 19.44
C GLY A 263 -43.21 -15.44 19.06
N LYS A 264 -43.68 -14.93 17.91
CA LYS A 264 -45.06 -15.15 17.43
C LYS A 264 -45.33 -16.62 17.09
N LEU A 265 -44.40 -17.27 16.38
CA LEU A 265 -44.51 -18.70 16.04
C LEU A 265 -44.57 -19.58 17.29
N GLN A 266 -43.75 -19.27 18.31
CA GLN A 266 -43.74 -20.01 19.56
C GLN A 266 -45.06 -19.86 20.34
N VAL A 267 -45.59 -18.63 20.45
CA VAL A 267 -46.87 -18.36 21.12
C VAL A 267 -48.01 -19.12 20.44
N HIS A 268 -48.05 -19.14 19.11
CA HIS A 268 -49.12 -19.80 18.37
C HIS A 268 -49.05 -21.33 18.52
N LYS A 269 -47.85 -21.90 18.44
CA LYS A 269 -47.61 -23.33 18.70
C LYS A 269 -48.04 -23.75 20.11
N ASP A 270 -47.70 -22.97 21.13
CA ASP A 270 -48.04 -23.29 22.52
C ASP A 270 -49.56 -23.20 22.77
N LYS A 271 -50.27 -22.27 22.11
CA LYS A 271 -51.74 -22.18 22.16
C LYS A 271 -52.41 -23.39 21.53
N ILE A 272 -51.91 -23.88 20.39
CA ILE A 272 -52.44 -25.08 19.74
C ILE A 272 -52.19 -26.33 20.58
N LYS A 273 -50.98 -26.45 21.16
CA LYS A 273 -50.63 -27.58 22.03
C LYS A 273 -51.50 -27.65 23.28
N ARG A 274 -51.93 -26.49 23.82
CA ARG A 274 -52.87 -26.43 24.96
C ARG A 274 -54.31 -26.79 24.59
N ARG A 275 -54.73 -26.61 23.34
CA ARG A 275 -56.08 -26.97 22.86
C ARG A 275 -56.21 -28.44 22.44
N ASN A 276 -55.10 -29.07 22.05
CA ASN A 276 -55.04 -30.47 21.63
C ASN A 276 -54.72 -31.44 22.80
N LYS A 277 -54.79 -30.96 24.05
CA LYS A 277 -54.54 -31.72 25.27
C LYS A 277 -55.82 -31.79 26.08
#